data_AF-S6AJV7-F1
#
_entry.id   AF-S6AJV7-F1
#
_cell.length_a   1.000
_cell.length_b   1.000
_cell.length_c   1.000
_cell.angle_alpha   90.00
_cell.angle_beta   90.00
_cell.angle_gamma   90.00
#
_symmetry.space_group_name_H-M   'P 1'
#
loop_
_entity.id
_entity.type
_entity.pdbx_description
1 polymer ?
#
loop_
_entity_poly.entity_id
_entity_poly.type
_entity_poly.pdbx_seq_one_letter_code
_entity_poly.pdbx_strand_id
1 'polypeptide(L)'
;MITPVVLHEDAFYEYFKPYRHPDACHDIWGGLDLETFGKDLDTVRKLDASYLWTVLEGGSSNDQWITPGYHFVNCICYLVTEKSHLGIDIDFRVPSRLNFLTPIGLSRQMNKISRLIQDAHQHISVR
;
A
#
# COMPACT_ATOMS: atom_id res chain seq x y z
N MET A 1 -16.87 -8.33 11.71
CA MET A 1 -15.89 -7.62 10.86
C MET A 1 -14.68 -7.35 11.72
N ILE A 2 -13.53 -7.89 11.34
CA ILE A 2 -12.24 -7.47 11.93
C ILE A 2 -11.91 -6.15 11.23
N THR A 3 -11.62 -5.11 11.99
CA THR A 3 -11.19 -3.83 11.42
C THR A 3 -9.71 -3.95 11.06
N PRO A 4 -9.29 -3.56 9.83
CA PRO A 4 -7.90 -3.64 9.43
C PRO A 4 -7.02 -2.81 10.37
N VAL A 5 -5.76 -3.22 10.48
CA VAL A 5 -4.78 -2.41 11.19
C VAL A 5 -4.50 -1.16 10.38
N VAL A 6 -4.86 0.01 10.91
CA VAL A 6 -4.54 1.30 10.28
C VAL A 6 -3.22 1.86 10.79
N LEU A 7 -2.31 2.18 9.86
CA LEU A 7 -1.01 2.83 10.09
C LEU A 7 -0.89 4.14 9.30
N HIS A 8 0.21 4.87 9.48
CA HIS A 8 0.53 6.08 8.73
C HIS A 8 1.39 5.74 7.51
N GLU A 9 1.23 6.46 6.40
CA GLU A 9 1.92 6.20 5.13
C GLU A 9 3.45 6.16 5.23
N ASP A 10 4.08 6.95 6.10
CA ASP A 10 5.54 6.86 6.35
C ASP A 10 6.02 5.43 6.60
N ALA A 11 5.24 4.63 7.34
CA ALA A 11 5.59 3.24 7.60
C ALA A 11 5.44 2.35 6.36
N PHE A 12 4.53 2.70 5.44
CA PHE A 12 4.40 2.04 4.14
C PHE A 12 5.63 2.30 3.27
N TYR A 13 6.02 3.57 3.09
CA TYR A 13 7.18 3.93 2.28
C TYR A 13 8.47 3.33 2.84
N GLU A 14 8.65 3.36 4.17
CA GLU A 14 9.83 2.80 4.84
C GLU A 14 9.88 1.26 4.74
N TYR A 15 8.76 0.58 5.01
CA TYR A 15 8.76 -0.88 5.05
C TYR A 15 8.71 -1.50 3.67
N PHE A 16 7.71 -1.13 2.86
CA PHE A 16 7.38 -1.82 1.62
C PHE A 16 8.16 -1.29 0.42
N LYS A 17 8.63 -0.04 0.48
CA LYS A 17 9.48 0.58 -0.55
C LYS A 17 8.80 0.53 -1.92
N PRO A 18 7.76 1.35 -2.16
CA PRO A 18 7.17 1.46 -3.48
C PRO A 18 8.21 1.96 -4.48
N TYR A 19 8.11 1.49 -5.73
CA TYR A 19 9.01 1.88 -6.81
C TYR A 19 8.23 2.25 -8.07
N ARG A 20 8.84 3.07 -8.93
CA ARG A 20 8.29 3.38 -10.24
C ARG A 20 8.39 2.17 -11.16
N HIS A 21 7.26 1.62 -11.57
CA HIS A 21 7.26 0.53 -12.54
C HIS A 21 7.79 1.02 -13.91
N PRO A 22 8.64 0.25 -14.64
CA PRO A 22 9.22 0.68 -15.92
C PRO A 22 8.19 1.03 -17.00
N ASP A 23 7.04 0.36 -16.96
CA ASP A 23 5.94 0.59 -17.90
C ASP A 23 5.00 1.74 -17.51
N ALA A 24 5.24 2.42 -16.37
CA ALA A 24 4.39 3.50 -15.90
C ALA A 24 4.40 4.69 -16.86
N CYS A 25 3.22 5.01 -17.40
CA CYS A 25 3.06 6.07 -18.39
C CYS A 25 2.82 7.46 -17.77
N HIS A 26 2.42 7.54 -16.51
CA HIS A 26 1.99 8.77 -15.84
C HIS A 26 2.74 9.02 -14.53
N ASP A 27 2.48 10.17 -13.92
CA ASP A 27 3.04 10.61 -12.65
C ASP A 27 1.99 11.45 -11.91
N ILE A 28 1.04 10.76 -11.30
CA ILE A 28 0.01 11.37 -10.44
C ILE A 28 0.24 11.10 -8.94
N TRP A 29 1.21 10.23 -8.61
CA TRP A 29 1.54 9.85 -7.23
C TRP A 29 3.05 9.90 -6.96
N GLY A 30 3.68 11.05 -7.23
CA GLY A 30 5.10 11.27 -6.91
C GLY A 30 6.04 10.32 -7.66
N GLY A 31 5.64 9.91 -8.87
CA GLY A 31 6.39 9.08 -9.78
C GLY A 31 6.21 7.59 -9.56
N LEU A 32 5.36 7.14 -8.64
CA LEU A 32 5.25 5.74 -8.23
C LEU A 32 4.05 4.98 -8.81
N ASP A 33 3.10 5.70 -9.41
CA ASP A 33 1.80 5.18 -9.82
C ASP A 33 1.81 4.33 -11.09
N LEU A 34 0.84 3.41 -11.13
CA LEU A 34 0.23 2.87 -12.33
C LEU A 34 -1.23 3.34 -12.38
N GLU A 35 -1.63 3.90 -13.52
CA GLU A 35 -2.99 4.40 -13.73
C GLU A 35 -4.07 3.31 -13.72
N THR A 36 -5.31 3.77 -13.52
CA THR A 36 -6.50 2.91 -13.43
C THR A 36 -7.11 2.55 -14.79
N PHE A 37 -6.45 2.94 -15.88
CA PHE A 37 -6.90 2.73 -17.24
C PHE A 37 -5.73 2.52 -18.22
N GLY A 38 -6.06 2.14 -19.45
CA GLY A 38 -5.07 2.00 -20.53
C GLY A 38 -3.99 0.95 -20.25
N LYS A 39 -2.77 1.23 -20.74
CA LYS A 39 -1.63 0.29 -20.66
C LYS A 39 -1.19 0.02 -19.23
N ASP A 40 -1.24 1.02 -18.36
CA ASP A 40 -0.85 0.86 -16.96
C ASP A 40 -1.78 -0.16 -16.27
N LEU A 41 -3.10 -0.09 -16.52
CA LEU A 41 -4.05 -1.08 -16.01
C LEU A 41 -3.79 -2.49 -16.55
N ASP A 42 -3.43 -2.61 -17.83
CA ASP A 42 -3.06 -3.91 -18.42
C ASP A 42 -1.79 -4.49 -17.81
N THR A 43 -0.86 -3.63 -17.36
CA THR A 43 0.31 -4.01 -16.57
C THR A 43 -0.12 -4.48 -15.18
N VAL A 44 -0.92 -3.68 -14.47
CA VAL A 44 -1.42 -4.00 -13.12
C VAL A 44 -2.07 -5.38 -13.07
N ARG A 45 -2.91 -5.72 -14.06
CA ARG A 45 -3.60 -7.01 -14.14
C ARG A 45 -2.67 -8.23 -14.26
N LYS A 46 -1.42 -8.03 -14.63
CA LYS A 46 -0.41 -9.09 -14.81
C LYS A 46 0.54 -9.21 -13.62
N LEU A 47 0.54 -8.22 -12.72
CA LEU A 47 1.41 -8.21 -11.55
C LEU A 47 0.95 -9.23 -10.50
N ASP A 48 1.88 -9.68 -9.67
CA ASP A 48 1.56 -10.45 -8.48
C ASP A 48 0.81 -9.54 -7.50
N ALA A 49 -0.45 -9.91 -7.21
CA ALA A 49 -1.32 -9.18 -6.31
C ALA A 49 -0.70 -8.98 -4.92
N SER A 50 0.24 -9.85 -4.50
CA SER A 50 0.92 -9.80 -3.21
C SER A 50 1.92 -8.64 -3.08
N TYR A 51 2.24 -7.95 -4.18
CA TYR A 51 3.09 -6.77 -4.23
C TYR A 51 2.34 -5.51 -4.69
N LEU A 52 1.05 -5.67 -4.98
CA LEU A 52 0.20 -4.63 -5.48
C LEU A 52 -0.51 -3.94 -4.32
N TRP A 53 -0.64 -2.63 -4.43
CA TRP A 53 -1.42 -1.81 -3.52
C TRP A 53 -2.32 -0.88 -4.32
N THR A 54 -3.45 -0.51 -3.75
CA THR A 54 -4.36 0.46 -4.33
C THR A 54 -4.41 1.71 -3.46
N VAL A 55 -4.30 2.88 -4.08
CA VAL A 55 -4.58 4.17 -3.43
C VAL A 55 -6.06 4.48 -3.60
N LEU A 56 -6.75 4.73 -2.48
CA LEU A 56 -8.18 5.00 -2.43
C LEU A 56 -8.45 6.42 -1.95
N GLU A 57 -9.41 7.08 -2.58
CA GLU A 57 -9.96 8.35 -2.11
C GLU A 57 -10.82 8.12 -0.85
N GLY A 58 -10.53 8.85 0.23
CA GLY A 58 -11.39 8.88 1.41
C GLY A 58 -12.67 9.66 1.15
N GLY A 59 -13.82 9.06 1.43
CA GLY A 59 -15.11 9.68 1.11
C GLY A 59 -15.37 10.99 1.88
N SER A 60 -15.55 10.92 3.21
CA SER A 60 -15.95 12.10 4.01
C SER A 60 -14.76 12.92 4.54
N SER A 61 -13.55 12.38 4.48
CA SER A 61 -12.30 13.06 4.82
C SER A 61 -11.46 13.20 3.57
N ASN A 62 -10.76 14.33 3.39
CA ASN A 62 -9.80 14.49 2.28
C ASN A 62 -8.57 13.58 2.38
N ASP A 63 -8.49 12.76 3.43
CA ASP A 63 -7.43 11.77 3.57
C ASP A 63 -7.61 10.64 2.56
N GLN A 64 -6.52 9.98 2.24
CA GLN A 64 -6.49 8.87 1.29
C GLN A 64 -5.94 7.63 1.98
N TRP A 65 -6.06 6.49 1.33
CA TRP A 65 -5.71 5.20 1.92
C TRP A 65 -4.92 4.35 0.95
N ILE A 66 -3.86 3.71 1.42
CA ILE A 66 -3.13 2.69 0.67
C ILE A 66 -3.54 1.33 1.24
N THR A 67 -4.23 0.53 0.43
CA THR A 67 -4.75 -0.80 0.81
C THR A 67 -4.06 -1.90 -0.02
N PRO A 68 -3.80 -3.08 0.56
CA PRO A 68 -3.27 -4.22 -0.15
C PRO A 68 -4.17 -4.68 -1.30
N GLY A 69 -3.54 -5.16 -2.36
CA GLY A 69 -4.20 -5.81 -3.49
C GLY A 69 -4.89 -4.82 -4.44
N TYR A 70 -5.76 -5.41 -5.27
CA TYR A 70 -6.44 -4.75 -6.37
C TYR A 70 -7.85 -4.30 -5.97
N HIS A 71 -8.15 -3.00 -6.04
CA HIS A 71 -9.48 -2.45 -5.79
C HIS A 71 -9.95 -1.54 -6.93
N PHE A 72 -11.23 -1.63 -7.31
CA PHE A 72 -11.78 -0.85 -8.43
C PHE A 72 -12.55 0.41 -8.00
N VAL A 73 -13.09 0.44 -6.78
CA VAL A 73 -13.99 1.50 -6.31
C VAL A 73 -13.18 2.57 -5.59
N ASN A 74 -13.42 3.84 -5.92
CA ASN A 74 -12.68 5.00 -5.38
C ASN A 74 -11.15 4.89 -5.57
N CYS A 75 -10.73 4.15 -6.61
CA CYS A 75 -9.33 3.92 -6.93
C CYS A 75 -8.74 5.15 -7.61
N ILE A 76 -7.71 5.73 -6.98
CA ILE A 76 -6.91 6.83 -7.52
C ILE A 76 -5.84 6.26 -8.46
N CYS A 77 -5.05 5.31 -7.97
CA CYS A 77 -4.00 4.63 -8.73
C CYS A 77 -3.58 3.32 -8.03
N TYR A 78 -2.67 2.59 -8.66
CA TYR A 78 -2.01 1.43 -8.06
C TYR A 78 -0.53 1.72 -7.78
N LEU A 79 0.02 1.08 -6.75
CA LEU A 79 1.44 1.11 -6.40
C LEU A 79 2.01 -0.30 -6.40
N VAL A 80 3.30 -0.42 -6.71
CA VAL A 80 4.03 -1.67 -6.67
C VAL A 80 5.20 -1.54 -5.70
N THR A 81 5.40 -2.55 -4.86
CA THR A 81 6.40 -2.52 -3.79
C THR A 81 7.50 -3.55 -3.98
N GLU A 82 8.67 -3.32 -3.39
CA GLU A 82 9.77 -4.30 -3.37
C GLU A 82 9.44 -5.50 -2.48
N LYS A 83 8.62 -5.29 -1.44
CA LYS A 83 8.23 -6.34 -0.48
C LYS A 83 6.78 -6.71 -0.64
N SER A 84 6.50 -8.00 -0.44
CA SER A 84 5.13 -8.52 -0.46
C SER A 84 4.40 -8.18 0.84
N HIS A 85 3.10 -7.91 0.75
CA HIS A 85 2.21 -7.79 1.90
C HIS A 85 1.63 -9.13 2.36
N LEU A 86 1.84 -10.23 1.64
CA LEU A 86 1.43 -11.60 2.06
C LEU A 86 -0.05 -11.74 2.46
N GLY A 87 -0.90 -10.88 1.90
CA GLY A 87 -2.32 -10.83 2.24
C GLY A 87 -2.64 -10.37 3.67
N ILE A 88 -1.74 -9.68 4.38
CA ILE A 88 -2.06 -9.10 5.70
C ILE A 88 -3.15 -8.02 5.58
N ASP A 89 -4.04 -7.97 6.56
CA ASP A 89 -5.15 -7.01 6.63
C ASP A 89 -4.68 -5.70 7.31
N ILE A 90 -4.06 -4.82 6.51
CA ILE A 90 -3.43 -3.58 6.95
C ILE A 90 -3.76 -2.46 5.97
N ASP A 91 -4.04 -1.27 6.47
CA ASP A 91 -4.22 -0.07 5.67
C ASP A 91 -3.28 1.03 6.12
N PHE A 92 -2.92 1.92 5.20
CA PHE A 92 -2.12 3.10 5.51
C PHE A 92 -2.91 4.36 5.19
N ARG A 93 -3.13 5.18 6.21
CA ARG A 93 -3.73 6.49 6.07
C ARG A 93 -2.69 7.48 5.55
N VAL A 94 -3.08 8.16 4.47
CA VAL A 94 -2.40 9.31 3.86
C VAL A 94 -3.15 10.57 4.31
N PRO A 95 -2.66 11.31 5.31
CA PRO A 95 -3.36 12.48 5.81
C PRO A 95 -3.34 13.62 4.79
N SER A 96 -4.50 14.24 4.57
CA SER A 96 -4.65 15.43 3.72
C SER A 96 -3.79 16.61 4.15
N ARG A 97 -3.46 16.69 5.44
CA ARG A 97 -2.50 17.65 5.98
C ARG A 97 -1.16 16.97 6.14
N LEU A 98 -0.15 17.48 5.44
CA LEU A 98 1.21 16.98 5.51
C LEU A 98 1.68 16.91 6.97
N ASN A 99 1.91 15.71 7.44
CA ASN A 99 2.55 15.44 8.72
C ASN A 99 3.37 14.16 8.59
N PHE A 100 4.39 14.05 9.44
CA PHE A 100 5.30 12.92 9.43
C PHE A 100 5.36 12.32 10.83
N LEU A 101 5.56 11.02 10.90
CA LEU A 101 5.86 10.34 12.14
C LEU A 101 7.19 10.84 12.69
N THR A 102 7.24 10.97 14.02
CA THR A 102 8.53 11.07 14.69
C THR A 102 9.32 9.77 14.49
N PRO A 103 10.66 9.77 14.61
CA PRO A 103 11.46 8.55 14.47
C PRO A 103 11.00 7.41 15.41
N ILE A 104 10.56 7.75 16.62
CA ILE A 104 9.99 6.79 17.58
C ILE A 104 8.63 6.26 17.08
N GLY A 105 7.77 7.14 16.54
CA GLY A 105 6.49 6.76 15.94
C GLY A 105 6.67 5.80 14.78
N LEU A 106 7.60 6.10 13.86
CA LEU A 106 7.94 5.26 12.73
C LEU A 106 8.45 3.89 13.20
N SER A 107 9.43 3.85 14.11
CA SER A 107 9.96 2.60 14.66
C SER A 107 8.87 1.71 15.28
N ARG A 108 7.90 2.29 16.00
CA ARG A 108 6.77 1.54 16.56
C ARG A 108 5.88 0.93 15.47
N GLN A 109 5.58 1.68 14.42
CA GLN A 109 4.76 1.18 13.32
C GLN A 109 5.49 0.11 12.49
N MET A 110 6.78 0.32 12.20
CA MET A 110 7.65 -0.67 11.57
C MET A 110 7.67 -2.00 12.33
N ASN A 111 7.81 -1.95 13.66
CA ASN A 111 7.76 -3.14 14.50
C ASN A 111 6.40 -3.85 14.43
N LYS A 112 5.29 -3.11 14.28
CA LYS A 112 3.96 -3.68 14.11
C LYS A 112 3.83 -4.42 12.78
N ILE A 113 4.33 -3.83 11.68
CA ILE A 113 4.34 -4.46 10.35
C ILE A 113 5.16 -5.76 10.40
N SER A 114 6.37 -5.72 10.97
CA SER A 114 7.23 -6.90 11.09
C SER A 114 6.55 -8.07 11.79
N ARG A 115 5.77 -7.81 12.85
CA ARG A 115 5.00 -8.84 13.55
C ARG A 115 3.90 -9.43 12.68
N LEU A 116 3.10 -8.58 12.04
CA LEU A 116 2.02 -9.02 11.14
C LEU A 116 2.55 -9.90 9.99
N ILE A 117 3.67 -9.50 9.39
CA ILE A 117 4.34 -10.28 8.35
C ILE A 117 4.86 -11.61 8.90
N GLN A 118 5.52 -11.62 10.06
CA GLN A 118 6.00 -12.85 10.69
C GLN A 118 4.86 -13.84 10.97
N ASP A 119 3.73 -13.35 11.49
CA ASP A 119 2.54 -14.16 11.76
C ASP A 119 1.97 -14.74 10.44
N ALA A 120 1.88 -13.92 9.39
CA ALA A 120 1.42 -14.37 8.07
C ALA A 120 2.34 -15.45 7.45
N HIS A 121 3.66 -15.29 7.55
CA HIS A 121 4.64 -16.28 7.09
C HIS A 121 4.42 -17.66 7.75
N GLN A 122 4.16 -17.68 9.06
CA GLN A 122 3.91 -18.92 9.79
C GLN A 122 2.62 -19.60 9.32
N HIS A 123 1.57 -18.83 9.02
CA HIS A 123 0.33 -19.39 8.50
C HIS A 123 0.45 -19.94 7.07
N ILE A 124 1.29 -19.35 6.23
CA ILE A 124 1.54 -19.84 4.86
C ILE A 124 2.41 -21.11 4.89
N SER A 125 3.40 -21.19 5.78
CA SER A 125 4.37 -22.30 5.81
C SER A 125 3.83 -23.61 6.38
N VAL A 126 2.63 -23.57 6.99
CA VAL A 126 1.96 -24.75 7.60
C VAL A 126 0.87 -25.33 6.67
N ARG A 127 0.63 -24.72 5.52
CA ARG A 127 -0.28 -25.20 4.48
C ARG A 127 0.48 -25.85 3.33
#